data_AF-A0A0V8E753-F1
#
_entry.id   AF-A0A0V8E753-F1
#
_cell.length_a   1.000
_cell.length_b   1.000
_cell.length_c   1.000
_cell.angle_alpha   90.00
_cell.angle_beta   90.00
_cell.angle_gamma   90.00
#
_symmetry.space_group_name_H-M   'P 1'
#
loop_
_entity.id
_entity.type
_entity.pdbx_description
1 polymer ?
#
loop_
_entity_poly.entity_id
_entity_poly.type
_entity_poly.pdbx_seq_one_letter_code
_entity_poly.pdbx_strand_id
1 'polypeptide(L)' 'MMASIENLLIKQIIIARFKYHLTWVNVGKRVCVEESTARKQYVKFKKELRKNLTTPLNEE' A
#
# COMPACT_ATOMS: atom_id res chain seq x y z
N MET A 1 -19.75 2.91 -0.63
CA MET A 1 -19.06 3.25 0.63
C MET A 1 -17.98 2.19 0.93
N MET A 2 -16.91 2.10 0.13
CA MET A 2 -15.83 1.08 0.26
C MET A 2 -14.42 1.64 -0.02
N ALA A 3 -14.22 2.97 -0.08
CA ALA A 3 -12.92 3.55 -0.40
C ALA A 3 -11.99 3.76 0.82
N SER A 4 -12.52 3.71 2.05
CA SER A 4 -11.72 4.03 3.26
C SER A 4 -10.88 2.87 3.80
N ILE A 5 -11.32 1.61 3.61
CA ILE A 5 -10.64 0.44 4.20
C ILE A 5 -9.35 0.11 3.45
N GLU A 6 -9.35 0.17 2.11
CA GLU A 6 -8.12 -0.06 1.32
C GLU A 6 -7.05 1.01 1.62
N ASN A 7 -7.44 2.29 1.74
CA ASN A 7 -6.52 3.38 2.04
C ASN A 7 -5.94 3.31 3.47
N LEU A 8 -6.71 2.85 4.45
CA LEU A 8 -6.22 2.65 5.81
C LEU A 8 -5.23 1.48 5.88
N LEU A 9 -5.54 0.36 5.21
CA LEU A 9 -4.67 -0.81 5.20
C LEU A 9 -3.33 -0.51 4.53
N ILE A 10 -3.33 0.11 3.34
CA ILE A 10 -2.07 0.44 2.65
C ILE A 10 -1.22 1.43 3.47
N LYS A 11 -1.84 2.41 4.14
CA LYS A 11 -1.13 3.33 5.04
C LYS A 11 -0.44 2.58 6.17
N GLN A 12 -1.14 1.63 6.80
CA GLN A 12 -0.54 0.80 7.86
C GLN A 12 0.59 -0.08 7.33
N ILE A 13 0.45 -0.66 6.13
CA ILE A 13 1.50 -1.44 5.45
C ILE A 13 2.75 -0.59 5.22
N ILE A 14 2.59 0.64 4.70
CA ILE A 14 3.70 1.56 4.44
C ILE A 14 4.41 1.94 5.75
N ILE A 15 3.66 2.31 6.78
CA ILE A 15 4.24 2.65 8.10
C ILE A 15 4.99 1.45 8.68
N ALA A 16 4.37 0.27 8.69
CA ALA A 16 5.00 -0.96 9.19
C ALA A 16 6.29 -1.29 8.45
N ARG A 17 6.29 -1.19 7.11
CA ARG A 17 7.44 -1.56 6.28
C ARG A 17 8.57 -0.54 6.30
N PHE A 18 8.26 0.75 6.25
CA PHE A 18 9.26 1.80 6.03
C PHE A 18 9.56 2.65 7.26
N LYS A 19 8.61 2.86 8.17
CA LYS A 19 8.88 3.57 9.43
C LYS A 19 9.45 2.63 10.50
N TYR A 20 8.90 1.42 10.61
CA TYR A 20 9.33 0.44 11.62
C TYR A 20 10.26 -0.65 11.06
N HIS A 21 10.63 -0.57 9.78
CA HIS A 21 11.55 -1.50 9.10
C HIS A 21 11.19 -2.99 9.26
N LEU A 22 9.91 -3.33 9.41
CA LEU A 22 9.48 -4.71 9.61
C LEU A 22 9.66 -5.55 8.34
N THR A 23 10.03 -6.82 8.50
CA THR A 23 9.98 -7.82 7.41
C THR A 23 8.55 -8.01 6.92
N TRP A 24 8.35 -8.45 5.67
CA TRP A 24 7.01 -8.65 5.11
C TRP A 24 6.14 -9.61 5.93
N VAL A 25 6.73 -10.69 6.46
CA VAL A 25 6.07 -11.60 7.42
C VAL A 25 5.53 -10.82 8.62
N ASN A 26 6.35 -9.95 9.22
CA ASN A 26 5.97 -9.15 10.38
C ASN A 26 5.00 -8.01 10.03
N VAL A 27 5.04 -7.47 8.82
CA VAL A 27 4.04 -6.53 8.32
C VAL A 27 2.67 -7.20 8.27
N GLY A 28 2.56 -8.39 7.67
CA GLY A 28 1.32 -9.16 7.62
C GLY A 28 0.74 -9.42 9.02
N LYS A 29 1.58 -9.91 9.94
CA LYS A 29 1.21 -10.08 11.35
C LYS A 29 0.72 -8.77 11.99
N ARG A 30 1.42 -7.65 11.76
CA ARG A 30 1.11 -6.34 12.38
C ARG A 30 -0.20 -5.73 11.91
N VAL A 31 -0.58 -5.99 10.65
CA VAL A 31 -1.81 -5.49 10.02
C VAL A 31 -2.89 -6.57 9.87
N CYS A 32 -2.72 -7.71 10.55
CA CYS A 32 -3.67 -8.83 10.61
C CYS A 32 -4.09 -9.38 9.23
N VAL A 33 -3.15 -9.49 8.28
CA VAL A 33 -3.38 -10.13 6.98
C VAL A 33 -2.23 -11.07 6.62
N GLU A 34 -2.45 -11.96 5.66
CA GLU A 34 -1.36 -12.78 5.12
C GLU A 34 -0.25 -11.91 4.51
N GLU A 35 1.00 -12.35 4.63
CA GLU A 35 2.14 -11.67 4.01
C GLU A 35 1.92 -11.43 2.51
N SER A 36 1.44 -12.45 1.80
CA SER A 36 1.16 -12.43 0.36
C SER A 36 0.16 -11.33 0.02
N THR A 37 -0.88 -11.16 0.85
CA THR A 37 -1.92 -10.14 0.70
C THR A 37 -1.37 -8.74 0.96
N ALA A 38 -0.57 -8.55 2.02
CA ALA A 38 0.09 -7.27 2.28
C ALA A 38 1.02 -6.85 1.13
N ARG A 39 1.80 -7.80 0.58
CA ARG A 39 2.66 -7.56 -0.60
C ARG A 39 1.84 -7.18 -1.83
N LYS A 40 0.75 -7.91 -2.12
CA LYS A 40 -0.12 -7.61 -3.27
C LYS A 40 -0.73 -6.22 -3.17
N GLN A 41 -1.22 -5.83 -2.00
CA GLN A 41 -1.75 -4.49 -1.75
C GLN A 41 -0.70 -3.41 -1.98
N TYR A 42 0.53 -3.60 -1.49
CA TYR A 42 1.63 -2.67 -1.77
C TYR A 42 1.99 -2.57 -3.25
N VAL A 43 2.04 -3.69 -3.98
CA VAL A 43 2.33 -3.67 -5.42
C VAL A 43 1.22 -2.97 -6.20
N LYS A 44 -0.06 -3.19 -5.86
CA LYS A 44 -1.21 -2.49 -6.45
C LYS A 44 -1.07 -0.97 -6.24
N PHE A 45 -0.82 -0.55 -5.00
CA PHE A 45 -0.57 0.85 -4.67
C PHE A 45 0.58 1.46 -5.47
N LYS A 46 1.74 0.78 -5.54
CA LYS A 46 2.91 1.27 -6.30
C LYS A 46 2.59 1.45 -7.79
N LYS A 47 1.78 0.56 -8.39
CA LYS A 47 1.35 0.68 -9.79
C LYS A 47 0.46 1.90 -9.99
N GLU A 48 -0.54 2.09 -9.13
CA GLU A 48 -1.45 3.25 -9.20
C GLU A 48 -0.70 4.57 -8.97
N LEU A 49 0.20 4.62 -7.99
CA LEU A 49 1.06 5.78 -7.75
C LEU A 49 1.89 6.11 -8.99
N ARG A 50 2.50 5.10 -9.63
CA ARG A 50 3.27 5.31 -10.86
C ARG A 50 2.40 5.87 -11.96
N LYS A 51 1.22 5.30 -12.21
CA LYS A 51 0.29 5.80 -13.23
C LYS A 51 0.00 7.28 -13.01
N ASN A 52 -0.42 7.64 -11.80
CA ASN A 52 -0.76 9.03 -11.44
C ASN A 52 0.43 10.00 -11.54
N LEU A 53 1.65 9.53 -11.31
CA LEU A 53 2.87 10.35 -11.46
C LEU A 53 3.33 10.49 -12.92
N THR A 54 3.03 9.51 -13.77
CA THR A 54 3.40 9.52 -15.19
C THR A 54 2.35 10.15 -16.09
N THR A 55 1.13 10.36 -15.60
CA THR A 55 0.11 11.13 -16.33
C THR A 55 0.59 12.58 -16.41
N PRO A 56 0.92 13.12 -17.61
CA PRO A 56 1.23 14.53 -17.73
C PRO A 56 0.00 15.35 -17.34
N LEU A 57 0.23 16.45 -16.62
CA LEU A 57 -0.76 17.49 -16.34
C LEU A 57 -1.15 18.20 -17.65
N ASN A 58 -1.87 17.51 -18.53
CA ASN A 58 -2.49 18.10 -19.71
C ASN A 58 -4.00 17.91 -19.61
N GLU A 59 -4.62 18.63 -18.68
CA GLU A 59 -6.04 18.98 -18.75
C GLU A 59 -6.20 20.39 -18.17
N GLU A 60 -5.94 21.41 -18.99
CA GLU A 60 -6.84 22.55 -19.22
C GLU A 60 -6.48 23.25 -20.55
#